data_AF-A0A8K0GMI2-F1
#
_entry.id   AF-A0A8K0GMI2-F1
#
_cell.length_a   1.000
_cell.length_b   1.000
_cell.length_c   1.000
_cell.angle_alpha   90.00
_cell.angle_beta   90.00
_cell.angle_gamma   90.00
#
_symmetry.space_group_name_H-M   'P 1'
#
loop_
_entity.id
_entity.type
_entity.pdbx_description
1 polymer ?
#
loop_
_entity_poly.entity_id
_entity_poly.type
_entity_poly.pdbx_seq_one_letter_code
_entity_poly.pdbx_strand_id
1 'polypeptide(L)'
;MMKQFKKTVVGFADTLTIFKNFLTKRQEEKQSFKVEDLARDFLGPEFTEGLHNAAQDIKILSTLIDKINVPNDKIISMAKSTPFILADRALKKYFKGAVTSVIASKIALGRINLTTLKKAFQLGGYDSVKMLLAENINNKPRVTKNEKTIKAIVDRLGHLLEKGVANETRHQKLLEVDADQCSLGPPHYHFSRQRRGAYGRSLASPSRQEDGGTFMYMGIPVVSQQRVVTMVDKK
;
A
#
# COMPACT_ATOMS: atom_id res chain seq x y z
N MET A 1 0.68 3.55 -14.66
CA MET A 1 1.74 3.54 -13.64
C MET A 1 1.70 2.28 -12.74
N MET A 2 0.64 2.04 -11.96
CA MET A 2 0.60 0.93 -10.97
C MET A 2 0.72 -0.50 -11.56
N LYS A 3 0.15 -0.75 -12.75
CA LYS A 3 0.29 -2.07 -13.42
C LYS A 3 1.75 -2.36 -13.81
N GLN A 4 2.46 -1.36 -14.31
CA GLN A 4 3.87 -1.50 -14.69
C GLN A 4 4.76 -1.67 -13.46
N PHE A 5 4.53 -0.88 -12.41
CA PHE A 5 5.25 -1.00 -11.14
C PHE A 5 5.17 -2.43 -10.56
N LYS A 6 3.97 -3.03 -10.56
CA LYS A 6 3.74 -4.41 -10.06
C LYS A 6 4.39 -5.50 -10.90
N LYS A 7 4.79 -5.23 -12.15
CA LYS A 7 5.56 -6.17 -12.97
C LYS A 7 7.03 -6.21 -12.59
N THR A 8 7.56 -5.09 -12.11
CA THR A 8 8.99 -4.95 -11.79
C THR A 8 9.27 -5.19 -10.31
N VAL A 9 8.45 -4.63 -9.41
CA VAL A 9 8.69 -4.67 -7.95
C VAL A 9 7.77 -5.69 -7.27
N VAL A 10 8.34 -6.81 -6.83
CA VAL A 10 7.60 -7.91 -6.20
C VAL A 10 7.39 -7.69 -4.71
N GLY A 11 8.27 -6.93 -4.07
CA GLY A 11 8.20 -6.63 -2.64
C GLY A 11 9.25 -5.63 -2.21
N PHE A 12 9.29 -5.39 -0.89
CA PHE A 12 10.18 -4.45 -0.26
C PHE A 12 10.78 -5.07 0.99
N ALA A 13 12.09 -4.92 1.15
CA ALA A 13 12.79 -5.31 2.36
C ALA A 13 13.07 -4.08 3.23
N ASP A 14 12.94 -4.25 4.54
CA ASP A 14 13.30 -3.24 5.54
C ASP A 14 14.75 -3.46 5.98
N THR A 15 15.64 -2.57 5.55
CA THR A 15 17.08 -2.64 5.83
C THR A 15 17.39 -2.58 7.32
N LEU A 16 16.58 -1.89 8.14
CA LEU A 16 16.76 -1.88 9.58
C LEU A 16 16.60 -3.28 10.18
N THR A 17 15.56 -3.99 9.75
CA THR A 17 15.30 -5.37 10.21
C THR A 17 16.40 -6.31 9.72
N ILE A 18 16.88 -6.13 8.48
CA ILE A 18 18.03 -6.88 7.94
C ILE A 18 19.28 -6.63 8.79
N PHE A 19 19.67 -5.38 9.00
CA PHE A 19 20.90 -5.05 9.73
C PHE A 19 20.87 -5.56 11.16
N LYS A 20 19.72 -5.53 11.85
CA LYS A 20 19.60 -6.13 13.19
C LYS A 20 19.87 -7.64 13.19
N ASN A 21 19.42 -8.36 12.16
CA ASN A 21 19.66 -9.80 12.04
C ASN A 21 21.11 -10.15 11.72
N PHE A 22 21.84 -9.29 11.01
CA PHE A 22 23.22 -9.56 10.58
C PHE A 22 24.27 -8.94 11.52
N LEU A 23 23.92 -7.87 12.23
CA LEU A 23 24.80 -7.19 13.19
C LEU A 23 24.32 -7.49 14.61
N THR A 24 24.24 -8.77 14.99
CA THR A 24 23.72 -9.20 16.30
C THR A 24 24.51 -8.63 17.46
N LYS A 25 25.85 -8.58 17.35
CA LYS A 25 26.73 -7.95 18.34
C LYS A 25 26.38 -6.48 18.58
N ARG A 26 26.12 -5.73 17.50
CA ARG A 26 25.68 -4.33 17.56
C ARG A 26 24.34 -4.20 18.30
N GLN A 27 23.43 -5.14 18.09
CA GLN A 27 22.13 -5.19 18.77
C GLN A 27 22.29 -5.51 20.27
N GLU A 28 23.16 -6.45 20.63
CA GLU A 28 23.48 -6.81 22.02
C GLU A 28 24.11 -5.63 22.77
N GLU A 29 25.01 -4.90 22.11
CA GLU A 29 25.66 -3.68 22.63
C GLU A 29 24.74 -2.45 22.61
N LYS A 30 23.47 -2.59 22.18
CA LYS A 30 22.47 -1.52 22.08
C LYS A 30 22.95 -0.30 21.28
N GLN A 31 23.81 -0.53 20.31
CA GLN A 31 24.30 0.52 19.41
C GLN A 31 23.20 0.93 18.41
N SER A 32 23.33 2.15 17.90
CA SER A 32 22.33 2.74 17.00
C SER A 32 22.37 2.15 15.59
N PHE A 33 21.21 2.01 14.96
CA PHE A 33 21.05 1.55 13.57
C PHE A 33 20.56 2.66 12.63
N LYS A 34 20.77 3.93 13.00
CA LYS A 34 20.54 5.02 12.06
C LYS A 34 21.50 4.89 10.89
N VAL A 35 21.06 5.27 9.69
CA VAL A 35 21.89 5.22 8.48
C VAL A 35 23.19 5.99 8.66
N GLU A 36 23.14 7.15 9.34
CA GLU A 36 24.31 7.95 9.68
C GLU A 36 25.33 7.18 10.53
N ASP A 37 24.88 6.56 11.63
CA ASP A 37 25.75 5.81 12.52
C ASP A 37 26.34 4.58 11.83
N LEU A 38 25.54 3.89 11.00
CA LEU A 38 26.01 2.75 10.20
C LEU A 38 27.02 3.21 9.13
N ALA A 39 26.76 4.31 8.43
CA ALA A 39 27.68 4.85 7.43
C ALA A 39 29.02 5.22 8.07
N ARG A 40 28.99 5.95 9.18
CA ARG A 40 30.20 6.33 9.92
C ARG A 40 31.01 5.13 10.38
N ASP A 41 30.36 4.10 10.92
CA ASP A 41 31.04 2.96 11.53
C ASP A 41 31.56 1.94 10.49
N PHE A 42 30.88 1.77 9.35
CA PHE A 42 31.22 0.75 8.35
C PHE A 42 31.87 1.29 7.08
N LEU A 43 31.59 2.55 6.71
CA LEU A 43 32.07 3.17 5.47
C LEU A 43 33.07 4.29 5.73
N GLY A 44 32.94 5.02 6.84
CA GLY A 44 33.79 6.15 7.21
C GLY A 44 32.99 7.45 7.40
N PRO A 45 33.54 8.45 8.11
CA PRO A 45 32.84 9.71 8.40
C PRO A 45 32.49 10.51 7.14
N GLU A 46 33.26 10.40 6.07
CA GLU A 46 33.03 11.08 4.79
C GLU A 46 31.70 10.68 4.12
N PHE A 47 31.20 9.49 4.43
CA PHE A 47 29.91 9.01 3.91
C PHE A 47 28.70 9.61 4.66
N THR A 48 28.93 10.43 5.68
CA THR A 48 27.85 11.13 6.40
C THR A 48 27.52 12.49 5.79
N GLU A 49 28.43 13.07 5.00
CA GLU A 49 28.24 14.33 4.31
C GLU A 49 27.18 14.17 3.19
N GLY A 50 26.04 14.85 3.30
CA GLY A 50 24.97 14.78 2.29
C GLY A 50 23.88 13.74 2.54
N LEU A 51 23.87 13.13 3.73
CA LEU A 51 22.66 12.48 4.25
C LEU A 51 21.47 13.45 4.24
N HIS A 52 20.25 12.91 4.14
CA HIS A 52 19.00 13.65 3.87
C HIS A 52 18.78 14.02 2.39
N ASN A 53 19.69 13.61 1.50
CA ASN A 53 19.43 13.54 0.07
C ASN A 53 19.03 12.10 -0.32
N ALA A 54 17.82 11.92 -0.85
CA ALA A 54 17.30 10.58 -1.15
C ALA A 54 18.18 9.76 -2.10
N ALA A 55 18.82 10.37 -3.09
CA ALA A 55 19.69 9.66 -4.03
C ALA A 55 20.99 9.20 -3.34
N GLN A 56 21.50 10.02 -2.42
CA GLN A 56 22.67 9.68 -1.63
C GLN A 56 22.35 8.64 -0.56
N ASP A 57 21.22 8.77 0.12
CA ASP A 57 20.75 7.80 1.12
C ASP A 57 20.60 6.40 0.49
N ILE A 58 20.09 6.30 -0.76
CA ILE A 58 20.00 5.04 -1.49
C ILE A 58 21.39 4.47 -1.80
N LYS A 59 22.33 5.31 -2.25
CA LYS A 59 23.71 4.86 -2.52
C LYS A 59 24.36 4.32 -1.26
N ILE A 60 24.26 5.05 -0.14
CA ILE A 60 24.81 4.64 1.16
C ILE A 60 24.18 3.32 1.62
N LEU A 61 22.86 3.17 1.52
CA LEU A 61 22.19 1.92 1.87
C LEU A 61 22.64 0.73 1.02
N SER A 62 22.85 0.93 -0.29
CA SER A 62 23.38 -0.12 -1.17
C SER A 62 24.80 -0.50 -0.76
N THR A 63 25.68 0.49 -0.57
CA THR A 63 27.07 0.24 -0.15
C THR A 63 27.14 -0.43 1.23
N LEU A 64 26.26 -0.07 2.16
CA LEU A 64 26.17 -0.73 3.48
C LEU A 64 25.78 -2.22 3.33
N ILE A 65 24.82 -2.54 2.47
CA ILE A 65 24.42 -3.94 2.21
C ILE A 65 25.60 -4.74 1.67
N ASP A 66 26.35 -4.17 0.73
CA ASP A 66 27.53 -4.81 0.14
C ASP A 66 28.65 -4.95 1.18
N LYS A 67 28.91 -3.91 1.99
CA LYS A 67 29.96 -3.89 3.02
C LYS A 67 29.67 -4.86 4.17
N ILE A 68 28.41 -4.98 4.58
CA ILE A 68 27.94 -5.93 5.61
C ILE A 68 27.83 -7.35 5.02
N ASN A 69 27.93 -7.49 3.70
CA ASN A 69 27.85 -8.75 2.97
C ASN A 69 26.51 -9.47 3.21
N VAL A 70 25.40 -8.74 3.12
CA VAL A 70 24.06 -9.32 3.23
C VAL A 70 23.73 -10.04 1.92
N PRO A 71 23.49 -11.36 1.93
CA PRO A 71 23.24 -12.10 0.70
C PRO A 71 21.81 -11.86 0.18
N ASN A 72 21.67 -11.85 -1.15
CA ASN A 72 20.43 -11.50 -1.83
C ASN A 72 19.24 -12.42 -1.48
N ASP A 73 19.49 -13.71 -1.26
CA ASP A 73 18.47 -14.67 -0.84
C ASP A 73 17.84 -14.28 0.50
N LYS A 74 18.64 -13.74 1.42
CA LYS A 74 18.17 -13.26 2.73
C LYS A 74 17.36 -11.98 2.59
N ILE A 75 17.78 -11.04 1.76
CA ILE A 75 17.00 -9.84 1.43
C ILE A 75 15.62 -10.24 0.88
N ILE A 76 15.59 -11.18 -0.08
CA ILE A 76 14.35 -11.70 -0.68
C ILE A 76 13.48 -12.39 0.39
N SER A 77 14.07 -13.23 1.23
CA SER A 77 13.33 -13.97 2.26
C SER A 77 12.68 -13.07 3.33
N MET A 78 13.29 -11.90 3.58
CA MET A 78 12.81 -10.91 4.55
C MET A 78 11.91 -9.86 3.92
N ALA A 79 11.76 -9.86 2.59
CA ALA A 79 10.95 -8.90 1.88
C ALA A 79 9.45 -9.15 2.09
N LYS A 80 8.71 -8.06 2.27
CA LYS A 80 7.25 -8.05 2.29
C LYS A 80 6.73 -7.84 0.88
N SER A 81 5.81 -8.69 0.41
CA SER A 81 5.29 -8.58 -0.94
C SER A 81 4.47 -7.30 -1.14
N THR A 82 4.50 -6.74 -2.35
CA THR A 82 3.73 -5.54 -2.70
C THR A 82 2.22 -5.72 -2.42
N PRO A 83 1.57 -6.86 -2.75
CA PRO A 83 0.17 -7.09 -2.38
C PRO A 83 -0.09 -7.06 -0.87
N PHE A 84 0.82 -7.62 -0.08
CA PHE A 84 0.73 -7.59 1.38
C PHE A 84 0.79 -6.16 1.92
N ILE A 85 1.78 -5.36 1.49
CA ILE A 85 1.95 -3.98 1.97
C ILE A 85 0.73 -3.12 1.63
N LEU A 86 0.17 -3.27 0.42
CA LEU A 86 -1.03 -2.55 0.01
C LEU A 86 -2.24 -2.95 0.85
N ALA A 87 -2.42 -4.25 1.11
CA ALA A 87 -3.50 -4.76 1.96
C ALA A 87 -3.35 -4.26 3.40
N ASP A 88 -2.15 -4.37 3.97
CA ASP A 88 -1.82 -3.93 5.34
C ASP A 88 -2.11 -2.43 5.53
N ARG A 89 -1.61 -1.58 4.62
CA ARG A 89 -1.84 -0.14 4.67
C ARG A 89 -3.31 0.21 4.54
N ALA A 90 -4.04 -0.47 3.64
CA ALA A 90 -5.47 -0.27 3.49
C ALA A 90 -6.23 -0.65 4.77
N LEU A 91 -5.99 -1.85 5.31
CA LEU A 91 -6.66 -2.35 6.52
C LEU A 91 -6.40 -1.44 7.72
N LYS A 92 -5.15 -1.00 7.94
CA LYS A 92 -4.80 -0.03 8.99
C LYS A 92 -5.56 1.29 8.85
N LYS A 93 -5.77 1.77 7.62
CA LYS A 93 -6.56 2.96 7.35
C LYS A 93 -8.05 2.73 7.67
N TYR A 94 -8.63 1.65 7.17
CA TYR A 94 -10.07 1.40 7.31
C TYR A 94 -10.50 1.04 8.72
N PHE A 95 -9.67 0.29 9.45
CA PHE A 95 -9.94 -0.15 10.81
C PHE A 95 -9.20 0.68 11.89
N LYS A 96 -8.70 1.87 11.53
CA LYS A 96 -8.12 2.80 12.51
C LYS A 96 -9.11 3.07 13.65
N GLY A 97 -8.67 2.85 14.89
CA GLY A 97 -9.48 3.00 16.10
C GLY A 97 -10.38 1.82 16.43
N ALA A 98 -10.71 0.95 15.46
CA ALA A 98 -11.49 -0.27 15.70
C ALA A 98 -10.60 -1.45 16.10
N VAL A 99 -9.41 -1.57 15.52
CA VAL A 99 -8.43 -2.62 15.85
C VAL A 99 -7.02 -2.07 15.95
N THR A 100 -6.15 -2.83 16.62
CA THR A 100 -4.73 -2.49 16.70
C THR A 100 -4.04 -2.70 15.34
N SER A 101 -2.96 -1.96 15.10
CA SER A 101 -2.09 -2.09 13.92
C SER A 101 -1.61 -3.54 13.70
N VAL A 102 -1.39 -4.28 14.80
CA VAL A 102 -0.97 -5.68 14.79
C VAL A 102 -2.06 -6.59 14.22
N ILE A 103 -3.32 -6.40 14.61
CA ILE A 103 -4.44 -7.19 14.08
C ILE A 103 -4.63 -6.92 12.58
N ALA A 104 -4.59 -5.66 12.15
CA ALA A 104 -4.65 -5.32 10.74
C ALA A 104 -3.53 -5.98 9.92
N SER A 105 -2.31 -6.00 10.48
CA SER A 105 -1.17 -6.69 9.86
C SER A 105 -1.37 -8.20 9.78
N LYS A 106 -1.93 -8.84 10.83
CA LYS A 106 -2.26 -10.28 10.82
C LYS A 106 -3.31 -10.63 9.78
N ILE A 107 -4.34 -9.80 9.60
CA ILE A 107 -5.35 -9.98 8.55
C ILE A 107 -4.66 -9.96 7.17
N ALA A 108 -3.81 -8.98 6.91
CA ALA A 108 -3.06 -8.89 5.66
C ALA A 108 -2.12 -10.10 5.45
N LEU A 109 -1.44 -10.56 6.51
CA LEU A 109 -0.55 -11.73 6.48
C LEU A 109 -1.33 -13.00 6.14
N GLY A 110 -2.55 -13.13 6.66
CA GLY A 110 -3.50 -14.20 6.30
C GLY A 110 -4.05 -14.11 4.87
N ARG A 111 -3.52 -13.20 4.03
CA ARG A 111 -3.97 -12.91 2.66
C ARG A 111 -5.43 -12.48 2.58
N ILE A 112 -5.95 -11.92 3.66
CA ILE A 112 -7.31 -11.37 3.71
C ILE A 112 -7.21 -9.88 3.42
N ASN A 113 -7.95 -9.41 2.43
CA ASN A 113 -8.07 -7.99 2.12
C ASN A 113 -9.48 -7.48 2.45
N LEU A 114 -9.69 -6.16 2.32
CA LEU A 114 -11.00 -5.55 2.63
C LEU A 114 -12.14 -6.15 1.81
N THR A 115 -11.89 -6.48 0.54
CA THR A 115 -12.91 -7.09 -0.33
C THR A 115 -13.34 -8.45 0.19
N THR A 116 -12.40 -9.29 0.62
CA THR A 116 -12.71 -10.59 1.23
C THR A 116 -13.51 -10.43 2.52
N LEU A 117 -13.16 -9.47 3.38
CA LEU A 117 -13.91 -9.19 4.61
C LEU A 117 -15.34 -8.71 4.35
N LYS A 118 -15.52 -7.79 3.39
CA LYS A 118 -16.85 -7.31 2.99
C LYS A 118 -17.72 -8.46 2.46
N LYS A 119 -17.16 -9.31 1.61
CA LYS A 119 -17.87 -10.49 1.09
C LYS A 119 -18.27 -11.44 2.21
N ALA A 120 -17.37 -11.76 3.13
CA ALA A 120 -17.69 -12.62 4.28
C ALA A 120 -18.82 -12.02 5.14
N PHE A 121 -18.75 -10.71 5.42
CA PHE A 121 -19.81 -10.02 6.16
C PHE A 121 -21.16 -10.02 5.42
N GLN A 122 -21.17 -9.80 4.11
CA GLN A 122 -22.41 -9.85 3.32
C GLN A 122 -23.03 -11.26 3.25
N LEU A 123 -22.19 -12.31 3.31
CA LEU A 123 -22.67 -13.70 3.23
C LEU A 123 -23.34 -14.19 4.51
N GLY A 124 -22.81 -13.81 5.67
CA GLY A 124 -23.33 -14.33 6.95
C GLY A 124 -22.91 -13.51 8.16
N GLY A 125 -22.70 -12.21 7.98
CA GLY A 125 -22.45 -11.24 9.05
C GLY A 125 -21.29 -11.64 9.95
N TYR A 126 -21.58 -11.66 11.25
CA TYR A 126 -20.61 -11.97 12.29
C TYR A 126 -20.01 -13.38 12.16
N ASP A 127 -20.84 -14.40 11.94
CA ASP A 127 -20.38 -15.80 11.96
C ASP A 127 -19.44 -16.11 10.79
N SER A 128 -19.74 -15.58 9.61
CA SER A 128 -18.85 -15.74 8.44
C SER A 128 -17.51 -15.02 8.62
N VAL A 129 -17.51 -13.83 9.23
CA VAL A 129 -16.26 -13.12 9.56
C VAL A 129 -15.48 -13.84 10.65
N LYS A 130 -16.17 -14.35 11.68
CA LYS A 130 -15.56 -15.15 12.75
C LYS A 130 -14.92 -16.40 12.17
N MET A 131 -15.64 -17.15 11.33
CA MET A 131 -15.10 -18.35 10.67
C MET A 131 -13.84 -18.03 9.87
N LEU A 132 -13.85 -16.95 9.08
CA LEU A 132 -12.69 -16.53 8.27
C LEU A 132 -11.47 -16.13 9.13
N LEU A 133 -11.66 -15.45 10.26
CA LEU A 133 -10.56 -14.91 11.08
C LEU A 133 -10.05 -15.89 12.15
N ALA A 134 -10.95 -16.74 12.66
CA ALA A 134 -10.70 -17.69 13.75
C ALA A 134 -10.33 -19.09 13.26
N GLU A 135 -10.44 -19.35 11.95
CA GLU A 135 -9.95 -20.58 11.29
C GLU A 135 -8.55 -20.92 11.80
N ASN A 136 -8.31 -22.18 12.16
CA ASN A 136 -6.98 -22.61 12.58
C ASN A 136 -6.14 -22.99 11.35
N ILE A 137 -4.99 -22.32 11.18
CA ILE A 137 -3.96 -22.71 10.22
C ILE A 137 -2.74 -23.14 11.04
N ASN A 138 -2.27 -24.37 10.84
CA ASN A 138 -1.16 -24.96 11.59
C ASN A 138 -1.36 -24.88 13.12
N ASN A 139 -2.55 -25.28 13.59
CA ASN A 139 -2.96 -25.25 15.00
C ASN A 139 -2.98 -23.86 15.67
N LYS A 140 -2.83 -22.78 14.91
CA LYS A 140 -2.92 -21.40 15.40
C LYS A 140 -4.07 -20.67 14.70
N PRO A 141 -4.77 -19.75 15.37
CA PRO A 141 -5.76 -18.91 14.70
C PRO A 141 -5.11 -18.15 13.54
N ARG A 142 -5.77 -18.16 12.39
CA ARG A 142 -5.35 -17.46 11.16
C ARG A 142 -5.10 -15.99 11.44
N VAL A 143 -5.98 -15.36 12.21
CA VAL A 143 -5.82 -13.98 12.68
C VAL A 143 -6.00 -13.90 14.19
N THR A 144 -7.20 -14.24 14.69
CA THR A 144 -7.56 -14.10 16.10
C THR A 144 -8.83 -14.88 16.43
N LYS A 145 -8.94 -15.35 17.67
CA LYS A 145 -10.19 -15.88 18.27
C LYS A 145 -10.85 -14.90 19.24
N ASN A 146 -10.24 -13.72 19.43
CA ASN A 146 -10.76 -12.73 20.37
C ASN A 146 -12.06 -12.11 19.83
N GLU A 147 -13.18 -12.44 20.48
CA GLU A 147 -14.52 -12.02 20.05
C GLU A 147 -14.70 -10.50 20.06
N LYS A 148 -14.10 -9.78 21.01
CA LYS A 148 -14.17 -8.31 21.05
C LYS A 148 -13.54 -7.70 19.79
N THR A 149 -12.41 -8.23 19.36
CA THR A 149 -11.74 -7.79 18.12
C THR A 149 -12.58 -8.12 16.89
N ILE A 150 -13.17 -9.32 16.83
CA ILE A 150 -14.02 -9.75 15.70
C ILE A 150 -15.26 -8.86 15.61
N LYS A 151 -15.92 -8.61 16.74
CA LYS A 151 -17.08 -7.70 16.81
C LYS A 151 -16.73 -6.30 16.31
N ALA A 152 -15.62 -5.72 16.78
CA ALA A 152 -15.18 -4.40 16.32
C ALA A 152 -14.92 -4.33 14.81
N ILE A 153 -14.42 -5.42 14.20
CA ILE A 153 -14.25 -5.53 12.74
C ILE A 153 -15.62 -5.55 12.04
N VAL A 154 -16.54 -6.38 12.53
CA VAL A 154 -17.90 -6.55 11.99
C VAL A 154 -18.68 -5.23 12.05
N ASP A 155 -18.68 -4.55 13.20
CA ASP A 155 -19.34 -3.25 13.39
C ASP A 155 -18.77 -2.21 12.41
N ARG A 156 -17.44 -2.19 12.25
CA ARG A 156 -16.79 -1.29 11.30
C ARG A 156 -17.13 -1.61 9.85
N LEU A 157 -17.29 -2.89 9.49
CA LEU A 157 -17.72 -3.31 8.15
C LEU A 157 -19.16 -2.89 7.85
N GLY A 158 -20.06 -3.02 8.84
CA GLY A 158 -21.44 -2.53 8.74
C GLY A 158 -21.49 -1.05 8.37
N HIS A 159 -20.80 -0.20 9.14
CA HIS A 159 -20.71 1.24 8.84
C HIS A 159 -20.09 1.56 7.47
N LEU A 160 -19.14 0.76 7.00
CA LEU A 160 -18.52 0.96 5.69
C LEU A 160 -19.47 0.61 4.54
N LEU A 161 -20.41 -0.32 4.74
CA LEU A 161 -21.40 -0.69 3.76
C LEU A 161 -22.59 0.27 3.76
N GLU A 162 -23.06 0.70 4.93
CA GLU A 162 -24.09 1.73 5.07
C GLU A 162 -23.68 3.04 4.39
N LYS A 163 -22.43 3.48 4.58
CA LYS A 163 -21.88 4.67 3.89
C LYS A 163 -21.72 4.48 2.38
N GLY A 164 -21.52 3.26 1.92
CA GLY A 164 -21.47 2.95 0.49
C GLY A 164 -22.84 3.11 -0.15
N VAL A 165 -23.86 2.52 0.47
CA VAL A 165 -25.26 2.60 0.01
C VAL A 165 -25.77 4.04 0.06
N ALA A 166 -25.48 4.81 1.12
CA ALA A 166 -25.90 6.21 1.23
C ALA A 166 -25.32 7.11 0.13
N ASN A 167 -24.14 6.79 -0.40
CA ASN A 167 -23.53 7.54 -1.50
C ASN A 167 -24.13 7.15 -2.86
N GLU A 168 -24.50 5.89 -3.06
CA GLU A 168 -25.24 5.43 -4.25
C GLU A 168 -26.66 6.02 -4.28
N THR A 169 -27.38 6.04 -3.15
CA THR A 169 -28.70 6.66 -3.04
C THR A 169 -28.64 8.18 -3.29
N ARG A 170 -27.55 8.86 -2.89
CA ARG A 170 -27.36 10.29 -3.21
C ARG A 170 -27.12 10.54 -4.69
N HIS A 171 -26.37 9.69 -5.38
CA HIS A 171 -26.19 9.81 -6.83
C HIS A 171 -27.47 9.49 -7.60
N GLN A 172 -28.26 8.51 -7.17
CA GLN A 172 -29.58 8.24 -7.77
C GLN A 172 -30.56 9.38 -7.53
N LYS A 173 -30.61 9.93 -6.30
CA LYS A 173 -31.47 11.07 -5.97
C LYS A 173 -31.04 12.37 -6.67
N LEU A 174 -29.77 12.52 -7.04
CA LEU A 174 -29.31 13.63 -7.90
C LEU A 174 -29.72 13.46 -9.36
N LEU A 175 -29.85 12.22 -9.85
CA LEU A 175 -30.30 11.94 -11.22
C LEU A 175 -31.83 12.04 -11.38
N GLU A 176 -32.61 11.87 -10.31
CA GLU A 176 -34.07 12.01 -10.33
C GLU A 176 -34.54 13.48 -10.22
N VAL A 177 -33.72 14.39 -9.68
CA VAL A 177 -34.09 15.82 -9.57
C VAL A 177 -34.00 16.56 -10.91
N ASP A 178 -33.31 15.99 -11.90
CA ASP A 178 -33.24 16.54 -13.27
C ASP A 178 -34.35 16.00 -14.20
N ALA A 179 -35.12 14.99 -13.77
CA ALA A 179 -36.17 14.38 -14.61
C ALA A 179 -37.52 15.12 -14.55
N ASP A 180 -37.77 15.91 -13.50
CA ASP A 180 -39.04 16.64 -13.31
C ASP A 180 -39.07 18.04 -13.95
N GLN A 181 -38.05 18.43 -14.74
CA GLN A 181 -38.05 19.69 -15.50
C GLN A 181 -38.13 19.54 -17.03
N CYS A 182 -38.52 18.39 -17.56
CA CYS A 182 -38.74 18.24 -19.01
C CYS A 182 -40.11 17.62 -19.33
N SER A 183 -41.18 18.35 -19.01
CA SER A 183 -42.48 18.20 -19.67
C SER A 183 -42.63 19.26 -20.77
N LEU A 184 -41.87 19.11 -21.86
CA LEU A 184 -42.22 19.73 -23.14
C LEU A 184 -42.21 18.64 -24.20
N GLY A 185 -43.34 18.55 -24.92
CA GLY A 185 -43.66 17.49 -25.88
C GLY A 185 -42.67 17.34 -27.04
N PRO A 186 -42.88 16.32 -27.88
CA PRO A 186 -41.90 15.90 -28.88
C PRO A 186 -41.77 16.95 -30.00
N PRO A 187 -40.54 17.36 -30.39
CA PRO A 187 -40.36 18.23 -31.54
C PRO A 187 -40.28 17.40 -32.83
N HIS A 188 -41.07 17.84 -33.82
CA HIS A 188 -41.05 17.41 -35.20
C HIS A 188 -39.93 18.14 -36.00
N TYR A 189 -39.11 17.35 -36.73
CA TYR A 189 -38.23 17.72 -37.87
C TYR A 189 -37.13 18.81 -37.61
N HIS A 190 -36.03 18.99 -38.35
CA HIS A 190 -35.58 18.62 -39.70
C HIS A 190 -34.04 18.59 -39.75
N PHE A 191 -33.49 17.82 -40.69
CA PHE A 191 -32.05 17.67 -40.99
C PHE A 191 -31.51 18.85 -41.84
N SER A 192 -30.39 19.46 -41.45
CA SER A 192 -29.47 20.14 -42.39
C SER A 192 -28.08 20.39 -41.80
N ARG A 193 -27.05 20.03 -42.59
CA ARG A 193 -25.61 20.24 -42.36
C ARG A 193 -25.20 21.70 -42.56
N GLN A 194 -24.28 22.22 -41.73
CA GLN A 194 -23.13 22.99 -42.22
C GLN A 194 -21.99 23.14 -41.19
N ARG A 195 -20.77 23.34 -41.71
CA ARG A 195 -19.45 23.29 -41.06
C ARG A 195 -18.99 24.63 -40.44
N ARG A 196 -17.87 24.53 -39.72
CA ARG A 196 -16.92 25.58 -39.21
C ARG A 196 -17.34 26.15 -37.85
N GLY A 197 -16.46 26.47 -36.91
CA GLY A 197 -15.00 26.50 -36.83
C GLY A 197 -14.58 26.73 -35.36
N ALA A 198 -13.26 26.79 -35.15
CA ALA A 198 -12.54 26.82 -33.88
C ALA A 198 -12.97 27.90 -32.86
N TYR A 199 -12.70 27.66 -31.57
CA TYR A 199 -11.96 28.55 -30.65
C TYR A 199 -11.68 27.79 -29.33
N GLY A 200 -10.44 27.84 -28.86
CA GLY A 200 -10.06 27.29 -27.55
C GLY A 200 -10.31 28.26 -26.40
N ARG A 201 -10.18 27.77 -25.16
CA ARG A 201 -9.59 28.50 -24.04
C ARG A 201 -9.30 27.57 -22.85
N SER A 202 -8.06 27.68 -22.42
CA SER A 202 -7.49 27.32 -21.12
C SER A 202 -8.16 28.08 -19.99
N LEU A 203 -8.31 27.46 -18.81
CA LEU A 203 -8.12 28.13 -17.52
C LEU A 203 -7.58 27.15 -16.47
N ALA A 204 -6.64 27.70 -15.69
CA ALA A 204 -5.81 27.04 -14.70
C ALA A 204 -6.46 26.94 -13.30
N SER A 205 -5.87 26.04 -12.52
CA SER A 205 -5.67 25.88 -11.06
C SER A 205 -6.33 26.87 -10.07
N PRO A 206 -6.56 26.46 -8.80
CA PRO A 206 -5.45 26.57 -7.84
C PRO A 206 -5.27 25.43 -6.81
N SER A 207 -4.01 25.36 -6.42
CA SER A 207 -3.35 24.69 -5.31
C SER A 207 -4.02 24.83 -3.94
N ARG A 208 -3.91 23.77 -3.13
CA ARG A 208 -4.01 23.84 -1.66
C ARG A 208 -2.90 23.00 -1.03
N GLN A 209 -1.98 23.68 -0.35
CA GLN A 209 -0.99 23.12 0.57
C GLN A 209 -1.71 22.57 1.80
N GLU A 210 -1.33 21.38 2.25
CA GLU A 210 -1.33 21.04 3.68
C GLU A 210 -0.11 20.16 3.97
N ASP A 211 0.75 20.71 4.82
CA ASP A 211 1.91 20.08 5.44
C ASP A 211 1.49 19.01 6.46
N GLY A 212 2.32 17.97 6.63
CA GLY A 212 2.22 17.12 7.81
C GLY A 212 2.76 15.69 7.67
N GLY A 213 4.08 15.54 7.78
CA GLY A 213 4.70 14.33 8.35
C GLY A 213 4.87 13.12 7.44
N THR A 214 5.80 13.19 6.48
CA THR A 214 6.26 12.02 5.70
C THR A 214 7.20 11.15 6.53
N PHE A 215 6.69 10.06 7.10
CA PHE A 215 7.54 8.91 7.45
C PHE A 215 7.97 8.23 6.14
N MET A 216 9.21 8.48 5.70
CA MET A 216 9.78 7.80 4.54
C MET A 216 10.02 6.32 4.86
N TYR A 217 9.22 5.45 4.28
CA TYR A 217 9.54 4.04 4.12
C TYR A 217 10.57 3.91 3.00
N MET A 218 11.86 3.86 3.34
CA MET A 218 12.95 3.57 2.41
C MET A 218 13.10 2.04 2.28
N GLY A 219 12.12 1.40 1.66
CA GLY A 219 12.20 -0.03 1.33
C GLY A 219 12.97 -0.22 0.03
N ILE A 220 13.98 -1.10 0.03
CA ILE A 220 14.67 -1.48 -1.21
C ILE A 220 13.72 -2.38 -2.02
N PRO A 221 13.41 -2.04 -3.27
CA PRO A 221 12.55 -2.87 -4.12
C PRO A 221 13.27 -4.17 -4.46
N VAL A 222 12.66 -5.30 -4.15
CA VAL A 222 13.09 -6.59 -4.68
C VAL A 222 12.50 -6.72 -6.08
N VAL A 223 13.38 -6.86 -7.08
CA VAL A 223 13.00 -6.97 -8.50
C VAL A 223 12.89 -8.44 -8.90
N SER A 224 11.85 -8.78 -9.66
CA SER A 224 11.70 -10.09 -10.30
C SER A 224 12.82 -10.29 -11.32
N GLN A 225 13.69 -11.30 -11.13
CA GLN A 225 14.67 -11.69 -12.14
C GLN A 225 13.95 -12.04 -13.46
N GLN A 226 14.12 -11.20 -14.47
CA GLN A 226 13.88 -11.57 -15.87
C GLN A 226 15.06 -11.07 -16.72
N ARG A 227 15.82 -12.04 -17.23
CA ARG A 227 16.81 -11.98 -18.33
C ARG A 227 17.93 -10.94 -18.19
N VAL A 228 19.04 -11.39 -17.60
CA VAL A 228 20.36 -10.95 -18.05
C VAL A 228 20.54 -11.47 -19.48
N VAL A 229 20.37 -10.60 -20.47
CA VAL A 229 20.94 -10.82 -21.80
C VAL A 229 22.37 -10.31 -21.70
N THR A 230 23.32 -11.23 -21.50
CA THR A 230 24.72 -10.95 -21.81
C THR A 230 24.85 -10.90 -23.33
N MET A 231 25.04 -9.70 -23.88
CA MET A 231 25.66 -9.58 -25.20
C MET A 231 27.13 -9.94 -25.01
N VAL A 232 27.48 -11.14 -25.47
CA VAL A 232 28.87 -11.55 -25.66
C VAL A 232 29.30 -10.94 -26.99
N ASP A 233 30.14 -9.90 -26.94
CA ASP A 233 30.90 -9.48 -28.11
C ASP A 233 31.83 -10.63 -28.51
N LYS A 234 31.56 -11.23 -29.67
CA LYS A 234 32.52 -12.11 -30.32
C LYS A 234 33.57 -11.22 -30.99
N LYS A 235 34.83 -11.45 -30.59
CA LYS A 235 36.04 -11.00 -31.28
C LYS A 235 36.02 -11.36 -32.76
#